data_AF-A0A968P0G9-F1
#
_entry.id   AF-A0A968P0G9-F1
#
_cell.length_a   1.000
_cell.length_b   1.000
_cell.length_c   1.000
_cell.angle_alpha   90.00
_cell.angle_beta   90.00
_cell.angle_gamma   90.00
#
_symmetry.space_group_name_H-M   'P 1'
#
loop_
_entity.id
_entity.type
_entity.pdbx_description
1 polymer ?
#
loop_
_entity_poly.entity_id
_entity_poly.type
_entity_poly.pdbx_seq_one_letter_code
_entity_poly.pdbx_strand_id
1 'polypeptide(L)'
;MRSNGLWLILGGFLIYVFFFAPPIQPDTFAPIFTLLSGKIPLINSIHISIFSMVGIFLLIYACVMLPDGRMQRLPAWPFLIAGIATGIVGLIPYLALREPNQAFRGQKDNLLRFFDSKATGLILSFSTFIFLSFAFIWGDRNNFIEEFLTNKFIHAMTIACLPIRPTSP
;
A
#
# COMPACT_ATOMS: atom_id res chain seq x y z
N MET A 1 -2.99 -0.11 23.68
CA MET A 1 -2.31 -1.34 23.24
C MET A 1 -1.66 -1.17 21.85
N ARG A 2 -0.93 -0.07 21.58
CA ARG A 2 -0.93 0.54 20.23
C ARG A 2 0.34 0.38 19.35
N SER A 3 1.54 0.17 19.91
CA SER A 3 2.78 0.11 19.10
C SER A 3 3.30 -1.33 18.88
N ASN A 4 3.26 -2.17 19.91
CA ASN A 4 3.88 -3.50 19.88
C ASN A 4 3.23 -4.45 18.85
N GLY A 5 1.92 -4.36 18.64
CA GLY A 5 1.23 -5.15 17.62
C GLY A 5 1.66 -4.80 16.19
N LEU A 6 1.94 -3.52 15.92
CA LEU A 6 2.42 -3.07 14.61
C LEU A 6 3.84 -3.57 14.33
N TRP A 7 4.70 -3.57 15.34
CA TRP A 7 6.03 -4.17 15.23
C TRP A 7 5.99 -5.68 15.00
N LEU A 8 5.05 -6.41 15.63
CA LEU A 8 4.84 -7.83 15.37
C LEU A 8 4.35 -8.08 13.95
N ILE A 9 3.44 -7.26 13.43
CA ILE A 9 2.97 -7.35 12.04
C ILE A 9 4.10 -7.06 11.07
N LEU A 10 4.89 -6.02 11.31
CA LEU A 10 6.05 -5.69 10.47
C LEU A 10 7.10 -6.80 10.52
N GLY A 11 7.47 -7.26 11.72
CA GLY A 11 8.43 -8.34 11.91
C GLY A 11 7.95 -9.65 11.27
N GLY A 12 6.68 -10.02 11.47
CA GLY A 12 6.07 -11.18 10.85
C GLY A 12 6.04 -11.08 9.32
N PHE A 13 5.72 -9.92 8.77
CA PHE A 13 5.76 -9.69 7.32
C PHE A 13 7.20 -9.77 6.77
N LEU A 14 8.18 -9.16 7.44
CA LEU A 14 9.59 -9.24 7.02
C LEU A 14 10.11 -10.68 7.07
N ILE A 15 9.80 -11.42 8.13
CA ILE A 15 10.16 -12.84 8.26
C ILE A 15 9.48 -13.64 7.15
N TYR A 16 8.20 -13.39 6.88
CA TYR A 16 7.47 -14.06 5.82
C TYR A 16 8.09 -13.80 4.44
N VAL A 17 8.37 -12.55 4.09
CA VAL A 17 8.96 -12.20 2.79
C VAL A 17 10.40 -12.72 2.66
N PHE A 18 11.12 -12.87 3.77
CA PHE A 18 12.47 -13.40 3.75
C PHE A 18 12.52 -14.92 3.62
N PHE A 19 11.64 -15.64 4.33
CA PHE A 19 11.63 -17.11 4.39
C PHE A 19 10.69 -17.79 3.39
N PHE A 20 9.51 -17.22 3.15
CA PHE A 20 8.45 -17.85 2.34
C PHE A 20 8.35 -17.29 0.92
N ALA A 21 8.82 -16.05 0.68
CA ALA A 21 8.73 -15.49 -0.67
C ALA A 21 9.80 -16.12 -1.59
N PRO A 22 9.45 -16.37 -2.86
CA PRO A 22 10.34 -17.01 -3.83
C PRO A 22 11.68 -16.26 -3.97
N PRO A 23 12.79 -16.94 -4.29
CA PRO A 23 14.12 -16.32 -4.32
C PRO A 23 14.16 -15.10 -5.26
N ILE A 24 15.00 -14.10 -4.92
CA ILE A 24 15.14 -12.89 -5.74
C ILE A 24 15.74 -13.30 -7.10
N GLN A 25 14.91 -13.25 -8.13
CA GLN A 25 15.33 -13.46 -9.51
C GLN A 25 15.79 -12.13 -10.12
N PRO A 26 16.73 -12.11 -11.08
CA PRO A 26 17.17 -10.88 -11.73
C PRO A 26 16.01 -10.08 -12.34
N ASP A 27 14.94 -10.77 -12.76
CA ASP A 27 13.74 -10.17 -13.36
C ASP A 27 12.64 -9.80 -12.34
N THR A 28 12.93 -9.80 -11.03
CA THR A 28 11.93 -9.46 -9.99
C THR A 28 11.28 -8.09 -10.22
N PHE A 29 12.05 -7.13 -10.76
CA PHE A 29 11.58 -5.77 -11.03
C PHE A 29 11.02 -5.57 -12.46
N ALA A 30 11.16 -6.56 -13.35
CA ALA A 30 10.66 -6.47 -14.72
C ALA A 30 9.13 -6.19 -14.80
N PRO A 31 8.28 -6.75 -13.91
CA PRO A 31 6.86 -6.39 -13.87
C PRO A 31 6.63 -4.90 -13.54
N ILE A 32 7.43 -4.32 -12.64
CA ILE A 32 7.32 -2.91 -12.25
C ILE A 32 7.65 -2.01 -13.44
N PHE A 33 8.76 -2.28 -14.14
CA PHE A 33 9.14 -1.50 -15.31
C PHE A 33 8.11 -1.62 -16.43
N THR A 34 7.52 -2.80 -16.62
CA THR A 34 6.47 -3.02 -17.62
C THR A 34 5.18 -2.27 -17.26
N LEU A 35 4.80 -2.26 -15.98
CA LEU A 35 3.68 -1.47 -15.43
C LEU A 35 3.90 0.04 -15.60
N LEU A 36 5.10 0.53 -15.24
CA LEU A 36 5.46 1.95 -15.38
C LEU A 36 5.60 2.39 -16.85
N SER A 37 6.01 1.48 -17.73
CA SER A 37 6.13 1.74 -19.17
C SER A 37 4.77 1.79 -19.89
N GLY A 38 3.66 1.54 -19.19
CA GLY A 38 2.32 1.59 -19.78
C GLY A 38 2.08 0.55 -20.87
N LYS A 39 2.80 -0.59 -20.83
CA LYS A 39 2.55 -1.73 -21.74
C LYS A 39 1.33 -2.52 -21.28
N ILE A 40 0.17 -1.87 -21.29
CA ILE A 40 -1.14 -2.38 -20.85
C ILE A 40 -1.53 -3.74 -21.50
N PRO A 41 -1.24 -4.05 -22.79
CA PRO A 41 -1.68 -5.31 -23.38
C PRO A 41 -0.81 -6.53 -23.04
N LEU A 42 0.36 -6.35 -22.41
CA LEU A 42 1.26 -7.45 -22.06
C LEU A 42 1.16 -7.89 -20.59
N ILE A 43 0.37 -7.18 -19.79
CA ILE A 43 0.28 -7.36 -18.35
C ILE A 43 -1.11 -7.86 -17.99
N ASN A 44 -1.17 -8.88 -17.16
CA ASN A 44 -2.43 -9.36 -16.61
C ASN A 44 -3.17 -8.23 -15.87
N SER A 45 -4.45 -8.04 -16.15
CA SER A 45 -5.28 -7.01 -15.52
C SER A 45 -5.30 -7.11 -13.99
N ILE A 46 -5.08 -8.30 -13.42
CA ILE A 46 -4.96 -8.51 -11.97
C ILE A 46 -3.76 -7.73 -11.40
N HIS A 47 -2.59 -7.75 -12.06
CA HIS A 47 -1.40 -7.05 -11.58
C HIS A 47 -1.59 -5.54 -11.58
N ILE A 48 -2.23 -5.01 -12.64
CA ILE A 48 -2.56 -3.59 -12.75
C ILE A 48 -3.49 -3.17 -11.60
N SER A 49 -4.52 -3.97 -11.33
CA SER A 49 -5.47 -3.68 -10.27
C SER A 49 -4.86 -3.78 -8.87
N ILE A 50 -4.04 -4.80 -8.58
CA ILE A 50 -3.39 -4.95 -7.27
C ILE A 50 -2.40 -3.80 -7.05
N PHE A 51 -1.57 -3.48 -8.04
CA PHE A 51 -0.63 -2.36 -7.95
C PHE A 51 -1.37 -1.03 -7.70
N SER A 52 -2.44 -0.79 -8.46
CA SER A 52 -3.27 0.41 -8.29
C SER A 52 -3.96 0.45 -6.92
N MET A 53 -4.45 -0.69 -6.42
CA MET A 53 -5.02 -0.79 -5.06
C MET A 53 -4.01 -0.48 -3.97
N VAL A 54 -2.79 -1.02 -4.06
CA VAL A 54 -1.71 -0.69 -3.10
C VAL A 54 -1.41 0.81 -3.12
N GLY A 55 -1.38 1.42 -4.31
CA GLY A 55 -1.25 2.87 -4.47
C GLY A 55 -2.41 3.66 -3.85
N ILE A 56 -3.66 3.22 -4.06
CA ILE A 56 -4.85 3.82 -3.44
C ILE A 56 -4.77 3.73 -1.92
N PHE A 57 -4.44 2.55 -1.36
CA PHE A 57 -4.29 2.39 0.08
C PHE A 57 -3.18 3.30 0.63
N LEU A 58 -2.04 3.38 -0.05
CA LEU A 58 -0.97 4.31 0.31
C LEU A 58 -1.48 5.75 0.36
N LEU A 59 -2.29 6.15 -0.63
CA LEU A 59 -2.90 7.48 -0.69
C LEU A 59 -3.91 7.72 0.44
N ILE A 60 -4.77 6.73 0.77
CA ILE A 60 -5.68 6.79 1.94
C ILE A 60 -4.87 7.04 3.20
N TYR A 61 -3.81 6.25 3.42
CA TYR A 61 -2.96 6.42 4.59
C TYR A 61 -2.19 7.75 4.57
N ALA A 62 -1.81 8.25 3.39
CA ALA A 62 -1.21 9.58 3.25
C ALA A 62 -2.18 10.69 3.68
N CYS A 63 -3.46 10.61 3.28
CA CYS A 63 -4.50 11.57 3.70
C CYS A 63 -4.61 11.66 5.22
N VAL A 64 -4.48 10.53 5.91
CA VAL A 64 -4.59 10.45 7.37
C VAL A 64 -3.27 10.84 8.06
N MET A 65 -2.12 10.41 7.51
CA MET A 65 -0.81 10.64 8.11
C MET A 65 -0.27 12.04 7.93
N LEU A 66 -0.52 12.71 6.79
CA LEU A 66 0.03 14.03 6.50
C LEU A 66 -0.45 15.09 7.51
N PRO A 67 -1.74 15.17 7.87
CA PRO A 67 -2.21 16.07 8.92
C PRO A 67 -1.67 15.69 10.31
N ASP A 68 -1.72 14.41 10.68
CA ASP A 68 -1.24 13.91 11.97
C ASP A 68 0.26 14.17 12.16
N GLY A 69 1.06 13.94 11.12
CA GLY A 69 2.52 14.02 11.17
C GLY A 69 3.09 15.41 11.26
N ARG A 70 2.30 16.45 10.96
CA ARG A 70 2.69 17.83 11.21
C ARG A 70 2.58 18.23 12.67
N MET A 71 1.76 17.53 13.44
CA MET A 71 1.63 17.76 14.88
C MET A 71 2.71 17.00 15.67
N GLN A 72 3.38 16.04 15.02
CA GLN A 72 4.35 15.14 15.63
C GLN A 72 5.79 15.61 15.42
N ARG A 73 6.69 15.21 16.32
CA ARG A 73 8.14 15.46 16.20
C ARG A 73 8.76 14.80 14.97
N LEU A 74 8.18 13.70 14.50
CA LEU A 74 8.68 12.95 13.36
C LEU A 74 7.80 13.22 12.14
N PRO A 75 8.34 13.72 11.02
CA PRO A 75 7.55 13.99 9.84
C PRO A 75 7.14 12.69 9.13
N ALA A 76 5.91 12.64 8.61
CA ALA A 76 5.39 11.47 7.88
C ALA A 76 5.98 11.28 6.47
N TRP A 77 6.47 12.34 5.83
CA TRP A 77 6.87 12.32 4.41
C TRP A 77 7.96 11.29 4.05
N PRO A 78 9.00 11.01 4.86
CA PRO A 78 10.01 10.00 4.51
C PRO A 78 9.41 8.60 4.48
N PHE A 79 8.44 8.33 5.36
CA PHE A 79 7.74 7.06 5.42
C PHE A 79 6.73 6.91 4.30
N LEU A 80 6.13 8.01 3.83
CA LEU A 80 5.31 8.01 2.62
C LEU A 80 6.15 7.65 1.39
N ILE A 81 7.37 8.20 1.26
CA ILE A 81 8.29 7.82 0.19
C ILE A 81 8.71 6.35 0.31
N ALA A 82 9.03 5.89 1.53
CA ALA A 82 9.34 4.48 1.77
C ALA A 82 8.15 3.58 1.37
N GLY A 83 6.91 4.03 1.61
CA GLY A 83 5.71 3.31 1.22
C GLY A 83 5.43 3.30 -0.28
N ILE A 84 5.97 4.24 -1.07
CA ILE A 84 5.94 4.13 -2.53
C ILE A 84 6.79 2.93 -2.99
N ALA A 85 7.93 2.70 -2.35
CA ALA A 85 8.83 1.60 -2.68
C ALA A 85 8.36 0.24 -2.12
N THR A 86 7.76 0.25 -0.92
CA THR A 86 7.46 -0.98 -0.14
C THR A 86 5.97 -1.20 0.12
N GLY A 87 5.09 -0.32 -0.37
CA GLY A 87 3.66 -0.35 -0.10
C GLY A 87 3.30 0.10 1.32
N ILE A 88 2.16 -0.40 1.81
CA ILE A 88 1.63 -0.08 3.16
C ILE A 88 2.64 -0.45 4.27
N VAL A 89 3.49 -1.44 4.02
CA VAL A 89 4.48 -1.94 4.99
C VAL A 89 5.50 -0.87 5.36
N GLY A 90 5.89 -0.01 4.42
CA GLY A 90 6.79 1.12 4.67
C GLY A 90 6.22 2.18 5.62
N LEU A 91 4.90 2.20 5.78
CA LEU A 91 4.20 3.11 6.69
C LEU A 91 4.11 2.58 8.12
N ILE A 92 4.27 1.27 8.33
CA ILE A 92 4.10 0.63 9.64
C ILE A 92 5.10 1.17 10.70
N PRO A 93 6.40 1.38 10.40
CA PRO A 93 7.33 1.96 11.36
C PRO A 93 6.87 3.32 11.87
N TYR A 94 6.32 4.15 10.99
CA TYR A 94 5.76 5.44 11.36
C TYR A 94 4.52 5.30 12.24
N LEU A 95 3.60 4.40 11.89
CA LEU A 95 2.42 4.11 12.71
C LEU A 95 2.78 3.60 14.11
N ALA A 96 3.90 2.89 14.24
CA ALA A 96 4.36 2.34 15.51
C ALA A 96 5.07 3.38 16.39
N LEU A 97 5.80 4.32 15.78
CA LEU A 97 6.53 5.38 16.47
C LEU A 97 5.68 6.61 16.81
N ARG A 98 4.58 6.83 16.07
CA ARG A 98 3.75 8.03 16.23
C ARG A 98 2.94 8.03 17.52
N GLU A 99 2.75 9.23 18.08
CA GLU A 99 1.83 9.44 19.19
C GLU A 99 0.36 9.47 18.69
N PRO A 100 -0.55 8.71 19.32
CA PRO A 100 -1.95 8.69 18.93
C PRO A 100 -2.73 9.91 19.40
N ASN A 101 -3.76 10.31 18.63
CA ASN A 101 -4.78 11.29 19.03
C ASN A 101 -4.24 12.68 19.39
N GLN A 102 -3.31 13.22 18.62
CA GLN A 102 -2.97 14.63 18.74
C GLN A 102 -4.07 15.48 18.09
N ALA A 103 -4.71 16.35 18.87
CA ALA A 103 -5.72 17.26 18.34
C ALA A 103 -5.05 18.18 17.30
N PHE A 104 -5.55 18.14 16.06
CA PHE A 104 -5.06 19.00 14.98
C PHE A 104 -5.28 20.47 15.37
N ARG A 105 -4.19 21.21 15.60
CA ARG A 105 -4.19 22.63 16.02
C ARG A 105 -3.47 23.55 15.02
N GLY A 106 -3.08 23.03 13.86
CA GLY A 106 -2.35 23.77 12.81
C GLY A 106 -3.25 24.39 11.74
N GLN A 107 -2.68 25.27 10.91
CA GLN A 107 -3.33 25.81 9.73
C GLN A 107 -3.29 24.76 8.59
N LYS A 108 -4.43 24.52 7.92
CA LYS A 108 -4.50 23.58 6.80
C LYS A 108 -3.93 24.23 5.55
N ASP A 109 -2.77 23.77 5.09
CA ASP A 109 -2.23 24.13 3.77
C ASP A 109 -3.16 23.67 2.64
N ASN A 110 -3.06 24.26 1.45
CA ASN A 110 -3.86 23.88 0.28
C ASN A 110 -3.72 22.37 -0.06
N LEU A 111 -2.53 21.78 0.11
CA LEU A 111 -2.32 20.33 -0.05
C LEU A 111 -3.08 19.53 1.01
N LEU A 112 -3.01 19.92 2.28
CA LEU A 112 -3.78 19.28 3.35
C LEU A 112 -5.28 19.39 3.10
N ARG A 113 -5.75 20.53 2.61
CA ARG A 113 -7.16 20.76 2.26
C ARG A 113 -7.64 19.89 1.10
N PHE A 114 -6.76 19.59 0.14
CA PHE A 114 -7.03 18.64 -0.94
C PHE A 114 -7.15 17.21 -0.40
N PHE A 115 -6.21 16.76 0.43
CA PHE A 115 -6.22 15.42 1.02
C PHE A 115 -7.34 15.20 2.06
N ASP A 116 -7.73 16.26 2.78
CA ASP A 116 -8.79 16.26 3.80
C ASP A 116 -10.21 16.49 3.21
N SER A 117 -10.32 16.55 1.88
CA SER A 117 -11.62 16.73 1.21
C SER A 117 -12.43 15.44 1.22
N LYS A 118 -13.74 15.56 1.49
CA LYS A 118 -14.71 14.46 1.32
C LYS A 118 -14.70 13.90 -0.12
N ALA A 119 -14.38 14.75 -1.10
CA ALA A 119 -14.26 14.34 -2.49
C ALA A 119 -13.10 13.35 -2.69
N THR A 120 -11.99 13.53 -2.00
CA THR A 120 -10.83 12.63 -2.06
C THR A 120 -11.23 11.25 -1.56
N GLY A 121 -11.84 11.15 -0.37
CA GLY A 121 -12.37 9.86 0.13
C GLY A 121 -13.35 9.18 -0.83
N LEU A 122 -14.23 9.95 -1.50
CA LEU A 122 -15.17 9.44 -2.49
C LEU A 122 -14.45 8.92 -3.75
N ILE A 123 -13.50 9.68 -4.29
CA ILE A 123 -12.70 9.30 -5.48
C ILE A 123 -11.90 8.04 -5.20
N LEU A 124 -11.26 7.92 -4.03
CA LEU A 124 -10.49 6.72 -3.67
C LEU A 124 -11.41 5.49 -3.52
N SER A 125 -12.60 5.67 -2.95
CA SER A 125 -13.59 4.58 -2.83
C SER A 125 -14.09 4.11 -4.19
N PHE A 126 -14.45 5.04 -5.08
CA PHE A 126 -14.85 4.74 -6.45
C PHE A 126 -13.72 4.05 -7.23
N SER A 127 -12.49 4.56 -7.12
CA SER A 127 -11.32 3.97 -7.79
C SER A 127 -11.10 2.53 -7.35
N THR A 128 -11.22 2.25 -6.05
CA THR A 128 -11.11 0.88 -5.50
C THR A 128 -12.14 -0.05 -6.15
N PHE A 129 -13.39 0.41 -6.27
CA PHE A 129 -14.47 -0.38 -6.86
C PHE A 129 -14.25 -0.64 -8.35
N ILE A 130 -13.74 0.34 -9.08
CA ILE A 130 -13.39 0.23 -10.51
C ILE A 130 -12.29 -0.80 -10.71
N PHE A 131 -11.18 -0.71 -9.96
CA PHE A 131 -10.07 -1.66 -10.10
C PHE A 131 -10.45 -3.08 -9.67
N LEU A 132 -11.30 -3.23 -8.66
CA LEU A 132 -11.82 -4.53 -8.25
C LEU A 132 -12.67 -5.16 -9.36
N SER A 133 -13.57 -4.37 -9.97
CA SER A 133 -14.40 -4.82 -11.09
C SER A 133 -13.55 -5.17 -12.31
N PHE A 134 -12.53 -4.36 -12.59
CA PHE A 134 -11.60 -4.56 -13.70
C PHE A 134 -10.80 -5.87 -13.56
N ALA A 135 -10.26 -6.15 -12.37
CA ALA A 135 -9.57 -7.41 -12.08
C ALA A 135 -10.48 -8.62 -12.24
N PHE A 136 -11.76 -8.49 -11.87
CA PHE A 136 -12.70 -9.60 -11.92
C PHE A 136 -13.14 -9.94 -13.35
N ILE A 137 -13.33 -8.93 -14.20
CA ILE A 137 -13.85 -9.10 -15.57
C ILE A 137 -12.72 -9.49 -16.53
N TRP A 138 -11.53 -8.91 -16.39
CA TRP A 138 -10.42 -9.05 -17.35
C TRP A 138 -9.23 -9.86 -16.81
N GLY A 139 -9.31 -10.34 -15.58
CA GLY A 139 -8.19 -11.02 -14.92
C GLY A 139 -8.00 -12.47 -15.32
N ASP A 140 -6.80 -12.82 -15.77
CA ASP A 140 -6.41 -14.22 -15.99
C ASP A 140 -5.88 -14.83 -14.69
N ARG A 141 -6.68 -15.71 -14.08
CA ARG A 141 -6.33 -16.33 -12.79
C ARG A 141 -5.17 -17.32 -12.89
N ASN A 142 -5.00 -17.97 -14.04
CA ASN A 142 -3.99 -19.02 -14.19
C ASN A 142 -2.60 -18.38 -14.30
N ASN A 143 -2.47 -17.36 -15.14
CA ASN A 143 -1.21 -16.62 -15.28
C ASN A 143 -0.83 -15.88 -13.97
N PHE A 144 -1.84 -15.40 -13.23
CA PHE A 144 -1.62 -14.79 -11.91
C PHE A 144 -1.02 -15.78 -10.89
N ILE A 145 -1.51 -17.02 -10.83
CA ILE A 145 -0.99 -18.01 -9.86
C ILE A 145 0.46 -18.37 -10.16
N GLU A 146 0.81 -18.51 -11.43
CA GLU A 146 2.18 -18.80 -11.86
C GLU A 146 3.14 -17.66 -11.50
N GLU A 147 2.77 -16.42 -11.79
CA GLU A 147 3.55 -15.24 -11.43
C GLU A 147 3.61 -15.02 -9.91
N PHE A 148 2.55 -15.34 -9.16
CA PHE A 148 2.53 -15.27 -7.70
C PHE A 148 3.50 -16.26 -7.04
N LEU A 149 3.69 -17.44 -7.62
CA LEU A 149 4.64 -18.44 -7.11
C LEU A 149 6.08 -18.17 -7.54
N THR A 150 6.26 -17.52 -8.68
CA THR A 150 7.58 -17.31 -9.28
C THR A 150 8.21 -15.98 -8.88
N ASN A 151 7.41 -14.92 -8.77
CA ASN A 151 7.91 -13.55 -8.61
C ASN A 151 7.71 -13.02 -7.18
N LYS A 152 8.83 -12.68 -6.51
CA LYS A 152 8.82 -12.15 -5.13
C LYS A 152 8.02 -10.85 -5.00
N PHE A 153 8.06 -9.98 -6.01
CA PHE A 153 7.36 -8.69 -5.96
C PHE A 153 5.84 -8.88 -6.00
N ILE A 154 5.33 -9.69 -6.94
CA ILE A 154 3.88 -9.97 -7.06
C ILE A 154 3.38 -10.69 -5.82
N HIS A 155 4.18 -11.63 -5.30
CA HIS A 155 3.89 -12.33 -4.05
C HIS A 155 3.75 -11.37 -2.86
N ALA A 156 4.75 -10.51 -2.63
CA ALA A 156 4.75 -9.55 -1.54
C ALA A 156 3.62 -8.51 -1.68
N MET A 157 3.40 -8.01 -2.90
CA MET A 157 2.37 -7.01 -3.19
C MET A 157 0.95 -7.57 -2.98
N THR A 158 0.69 -8.80 -3.40
CA THR A 158 -0.60 -9.48 -3.18
C THR A 158 -0.89 -9.64 -1.69
N ILE A 159 0.11 -10.04 -0.90
CA ILE A 159 -0.02 -10.19 0.56
C ILE A 159 -0.20 -8.84 1.23
N ALA A 160 0.55 -7.82 0.79
CA ALA A 160 0.42 -6.46 1.30
C ALA A 160 -0.95 -5.84 0.98
N CYS A 161 -1.57 -6.22 -0.14
CA CYS A 161 -2.90 -5.78 -0.53
C CYS A 161 -4.02 -6.50 0.26
N LEU A 162 -3.73 -7.62 0.92
CA LEU A 162 -4.73 -8.34 1.68
C LEU A 162 -5.22 -7.44 2.84
N PRO A 163 -6.53 -7.15 2.93
CA PRO A 163 -7.05 -6.32 4.01
C PRO A 163 -6.79 -7.04 5.33
N ILE A 164 -5.87 -6.51 6.12
CA ILE A 164 -5.67 -6.92 7.51
C ILE A 164 -6.98 -6.60 8.21
N ARG A 165 -7.80 -7.63 8.45
CA ARG A 165 -9.02 -7.50 9.24
C ARG A 165 -8.61 -6.91 10.59
N PRO A 166 -9.06 -5.70 10.96
CA PRO A 166 -8.89 -5.28 12.33
C PRO A 166 -9.73 -6.24 13.17
N THR A 167 -9.07 -7.11 13.93
CA THR A 167 -9.74 -7.86 14.98
C THR A 167 -10.24 -6.82 15.98
N SER A 168 -11.54 -6.54 15.95
CA SER A 168 -12.20 -5.82 17.04
C SER A 168 -12.03 -6.64 18.33
N PRO A 169 -11.81 -5.99 19.48
CA PRO A 169 -11.91 -6.65 20.77
C PRO A 169 -13.32 -7.19 21.03
#